data_AF-A0A497DU41-F1
#
_entry.id   AF-A0A497DU41-F1
#
_cell.length_a   1.000
_cell.length_b   1.000
_cell.length_c   1.000
_cell.angle_alpha   90.00
_cell.angle_beta   90.00
_cell.angle_gamma   90.00
#
_symmetry.space_group_name_H-M   'P 1'
#
loop_
_entity.id
_entity.type
_entity.pdbx_description
1 polymer ?
#
loop_
_entity_poly.entity_id
_entity_poly.type
_entity_poly.pdbx_seq_one_letter_code
_entity_poly.pdbx_strand_id
1 'polypeptide(L)' 'MLKLGGNGVYLFFQLVSHCYEKGAMILTSNRSFSQWNEIFGDPVMATAILKRLLHHSTT' A
#
# COMPACT_ATOMS: atom_id res chain seq x y z
N MET A 1 0.97 -14.28 -12.08
CA MET A 1 0.59 -13.39 -10.95
C MET A 1 1.19 -12.03 -11.26
N LEU A 2 0.38 -10.97 -11.43
CA LEU A 2 0.87 -9.65 -11.83
C LEU A 2 1.62 -9.03 -10.63
N LYS A 3 2.95 -9.11 -10.62
CA LYS A 3 3.76 -8.30 -9.71
C LYS A 3 3.69 -6.86 -10.19
N LEU A 4 3.51 -5.90 -9.28
CA LEU A 4 3.76 -4.52 -9.61
C LEU A 4 5.26 -4.45 -9.97
N GLY A 5 5.59 -4.10 -11.22
CA GLY A 5 6.98 -3.78 -11.55
C GLY A 5 7.50 -2.67 -10.63
N GLY A 6 8.82 -2.51 -10.47
CA GLY A 6 9.39 -1.55 -9.51
C GLY A 6 8.80 -0.14 -9.59
N ASN A 7 8.45 0.31 -10.79
CA ASN A 7 7.78 1.61 -11.01
C ASN A 7 6.35 1.65 -10.46
N GLY A 8 5.59 0.55 -10.53
CA GLY A 8 4.22 0.47 -10.01
C GLY A 8 4.17 0.53 -8.48
N VAL A 9 5.13 -0.10 -7.81
CA VAL A 9 5.27 -0.02 -6.34
C VAL A 9 5.56 1.41 -5.89
N TYR A 10 6.49 2.08 -6.57
CA TYR A 10 6.86 3.46 -6.27
C TYR A 10 5.69 4.44 -6.48
N LEU A 11 4.97 4.32 -7.60
CA LEU A 11 3.80 5.15 -7.89
C LEU A 11 2.68 4.93 -6.87
N PHE A 12 2.45 3.68 -6.46
CA PHE A 12 1.47 3.37 -5.42
C PHE A 12 1.86 4.00 -4.08
N PHE A 13 3.13 3.91 -3.69
CA PHE A 13 3.62 4.58 -2.48
C PHE A 13 3.43 6.10 -2.53
N GLN A 14 3.71 6.74 -3.67
CA GLN A 14 3.47 8.17 -3.85
C GLN A 14 1.99 8.53 -3.72
N LEU A 15 1.09 7.74 -4.34
CA LEU A 15 -0.35 7.95 -4.25
C LEU A 15 -0.83 7.85 -2.79
N VAL A 16 -0.46 6.77 -2.08
CA VAL A 16 -0.81 6.58 -0.67
C VAL A 16 -0.27 7.74 0.17
N SER A 17 0.98 8.15 -0.05
CA SER A 17 1.61 9.26 0.68
C SER A 17 0.97 10.62 0.39
N HIS A 18 0.44 10.82 -0.83
CA HIS A 18 -0.24 12.05 -1.20
C HIS A 18 -1.63 12.15 -0.57
N CYS A 19 -2.34 11.03 -0.45
CA CYS A 19 -3.66 11.00 0.20
C CYS A 19 -3.56 10.95 1.73
N TYR A 20 -2.46 10.42 2.28
CA TYR A 20 -2.21 10.34 3.71
C TYR A 20 -2.34 11.73 4.36
N GLU A 21 -3.22 11.84 5.35
CA GLU A 21 -3.58 13.07 6.08
C GLU A 21 -4.18 14.21 5.21
N LYS A 22 -4.44 13.98 3.92
CA LYS A 22 -4.98 15.00 2.99
C LYS A 22 -6.34 14.67 2.38
N GLY A 23 -6.76 13.41 2.41
CA GLY A 23 -8.07 13.00 1.89
C GLY A 23 -8.39 11.52 2.14
N ALA A 24 -9.64 11.15 1.92
CA ALA A 24 -10.08 9.77 2.04
C ALA A 24 -9.63 8.94 0.83
N MET A 25 -9.23 7.69 1.06
CA MET A 25 -8.88 6.74 0.02
C MET A 25 -9.61 5.42 0.28
N ILE A 26 -10.36 4.95 -0.72
CA ILE A 26 -11.01 3.63 -0.69
C ILE A 26 -10.07 2.64 -1.37
N LEU A 27 -9.71 1.58 -0.66
CA LEU A 27 -8.84 0.52 -1.15
C LEU A 27 -9.53 -0.82 -0.95
N THR A 28 -9.61 -1.60 -2.03
CA THR A 28 -10.11 -2.98 -1.99
C THR A 28 -9.00 -3.92 -2.40
N SER A 29 -8.78 -4.99 -1.63
CA SER A 29 -7.80 -6.02 -1.95
C SER A 29 -8.40 -7.40 -1.71
N ASN A 30 -8.15 -8.33 -2.64
CA ASN A 30 -8.45 -9.75 -2.45
C ASN A 30 -7.30 -10.51 -1.77
N ARG A 31 -6.33 -9.78 -1.20
CA ARG A 31 -5.14 -10.30 -0.51
C ARG A 31 -5.10 -9.74 0.90
N SER A 32 -4.73 -10.59 1.85
CA SER A 32 -4.49 -10.16 3.23
C SER A 32 -3.28 -9.24 3.30
N PHE A 33 -3.21 -8.36 4.30
CA PHE A 33 -2.05 -7.48 4.50
C PHE A 33 -0.73 -8.26 4.66
N SER A 34 -0.76 -9.47 5.19
CA SER A 34 0.42 -10.35 5.27
C SER A 34 0.99 -10.74 3.90
N GLN A 35 0.16 -10.79 2.85
CA GLN A 35 0.55 -11.13 1.49
C GLN A 35 1.10 -9.92 0.71
N TRP A 36 1.03 -8.72 1.27
CA TRP A 36 1.47 -7.50 0.58
C TRP A 36 3.00 -7.45 0.39
N ASN A 37 3.77 -8.12 1.26
CA ASN A 37 5.22 -8.26 1.09
C ASN A 37 5.59 -8.89 -0.26
N GLU A 38 4.80 -9.85 -0.75
CA GLU A 38 5.01 -10.52 -2.04
C GLU A 38 4.64 -9.63 -3.23
N ILE A 39 3.70 -8.69 -3.01
CA ILE A 39 3.20 -7.76 -4.03
C ILE A 39 4.20 -6.62 -4.27
N PHE A 40 4.74 -6.05 -3.19
CA PHE A 40 5.69 -4.93 -3.27
C PHE A 40 7.14 -5.36 -3.41
N GLY A 41 7.47 -6.62 -3.12
CA GLY A 41 8.83 -7.17 -3.25
C GLY A 41 9.84 -6.63 -2.22
N ASP A 42 9.43 -5.66 -1.39
CA ASP A 42 10.21 -5.11 -0.29
C ASP A 42 9.31 -5.04 0.97
N PRO A 43 9.63 -5.82 2.02
CA PRO A 43 8.86 -5.84 3.26
C PRO A 43 8.89 -4.49 4.01
N VAL A 44 9.94 -3.68 3.84
CA VAL A 44 10.04 -2.34 4.44
C VAL A 44 9.02 -1.41 3.79
N MET A 45 8.93 -1.43 2.45
CA MET A 45 7.96 -0.61 1.70
C MET A 45 6.52 -1.06 1.97
N ALA A 46 6.27 -2.37 1.97
CA ALA A 46 4.95 -2.91 2.31
C ALA A 46 4.50 -2.46 3.70
N THR A 47 5.38 -2.56 4.70
CA THR A 47 5.09 -2.11 6.07
C THR A 47 4.84 -0.60 6.13
N ALA A 48 5.64 0.21 5.42
CA ALA A 48 5.50 1.66 5.40
C ALA A 48 4.17 2.12 4.76
N ILE A 49 3.71 1.43 3.72
CA ILE A 49 2.41 1.65 3.08
C ILE A 49 1.28 1.26 4.03
N LEU A 50 1.33 0.04 4.58
CA LEU A 50 0.32 -0.46 5.51
C LEU A 50 0.18 0.46 6.73
N LYS A 51 1.29 0.94 7.29
CA LYS A 51 1.27 1.88 8.40
C LYS A 51 0.49 3.15 8.07
N ARG A 52 0.66 3.71 6.86
CA ARG A 52 -0.06 4.92 6.43
C ARG A 52 -1.54 4.67 6.18
N LEU A 53 -1.88 3.53 5.58
CA LEU A 53 -3.27 3.15 5.34
C LEU A 53 -4.03 2.90 6.64
N LEU A 54 -3.41 2.18 7.57
CA LEU A 54 -4.06 1.72 8.80
C LEU A 54 -4.10 2.77 9.91
N HIS A 55 -3.33 3.86 9.79
CA HIS A 55 -3.29 4.91 10.80
C HIS A 55 -4.64 5.63 10.98
N HIS A 56 -5.43 5.75 9.90
CA HIS A 56 -6.76 6.35 9.92
C HIS A 56 -7.83 5.43 9.31
N SER A 57 -7.63 4.11 9.30
CA SER A 57 -8.63 3.17 8.80
C SER A 57 -9.55 2.67 9.92
N THR A 58 -10.84 2.65 9.66
CA THR A 58 -11.79 1.80 10.39
C THR A 58 -11.93 0.48 9.64
N THR A 59 -11.80 -0.65 10.34
CA THR A 59 -11.84 -2.01 9.75
C THR A 59 -13.24 -2.58 9.84
#